data_AF-A0A527IJ64-F1
#
_entry.id   AF-A0A527IJ64-F1
#
_cell.length_a   1.000
_cell.length_b   1.000
_cell.length_c   1.000
_cell.angle_alpha   90.00
_cell.angle_beta   90.00
_cell.angle_gamma   90.00
#
_symmetry.space_group_name_H-M   'P 1'
#
loop_
_entity.id
_entity.type
_entity.pdbx_description
1 polymer ?
#
loop_
_entity_poly.entity_id
_entity_poly.type
_entity_poly.pdbx_seq_one_letter_code
_entity_poly.pdbx_strand_id
1 'polypeptide(L)'
;MLRYVLRRLLTAIPTLFVIAPGGPFNQERGLSPEIRANLEAQFGLNDPLWLQFVHYLGNLLRGNFGPSYNMPDFTVTELFAKGLPISVQLGA
;
A
#
# COMPACT_ATOMS: atom_id res chain seq x y z
N MET A 1 -11.17 -13.60 -24.84
CA MET A 1 -10.79 -13.52 -23.41
C MET A 1 -9.92 -12.31 -23.08
N LEU A 2 -8.77 -12.09 -23.73
CA LEU A 2 -7.90 -10.94 -23.44
C LEU A 2 -8.59 -9.56 -23.53
N ARG A 3 -9.36 -9.31 -24.60
CA ARG A 3 -10.17 -8.07 -24.76
C ARG A 3 -11.19 -7.86 -23.63
N TYR A 4 -11.75 -8.94 -23.10
CA TYR A 4 -12.71 -8.90 -21.99
C TYR A 4 -11.99 -8.56 -20.67
N VAL A 5 -10.86 -9.21 -20.40
CA VAL A 5 -10.00 -8.91 -19.23
C VAL A 5 -9.54 -7.45 -19.25
N LEU A 6 -9.04 -6.97 -20.39
CA LEU A 6 -8.62 -5.57 -20.53
C LEU A 6 -9.77 -4.59 -20.28
N ARG A 7 -10.97 -4.84 -20.83
CA ARG A 7 -12.16 -4.02 -20.53
C ARG A 7 -12.52 -4.04 -19.05
N ARG A 8 -12.47 -5.21 -18.40
CA ARG A 8 -12.75 -5.37 -16.97
C ARG A 8 -11.74 -4.63 -16.09
N LEU A 9 -10.46 -4.66 -16.42
CA LEU A 9 -9.42 -3.92 -15.70
C LEU A 9 -9.59 -2.41 -15.91
N LEU A 10 -9.90 -1.99 -17.14
CA LEU A 10 -10.06 -0.58 -17.48
C LEU A 10 -11.25 0.07 -16.76
N THR A 11 -12.29 -0.70 -16.41
CA THR A 11 -13.39 -0.21 -15.57
C THR A 11 -13.11 -0.41 -14.08
N ALA A 12 -12.57 -1.55 -13.67
CA ALA A 12 -12.34 -1.86 -12.26
C ALA A 12 -11.32 -0.94 -11.60
N ILE A 13 -10.20 -0.64 -12.28
CA ILE A 13 -9.12 0.16 -11.71
C ILE A 13 -9.63 1.56 -11.33
N PRO A 14 -10.23 2.38 -12.22
CA PRO A 14 -10.77 3.68 -11.85
C PRO A 14 -11.85 3.60 -10.76
N THR A 15 -12.72 2.57 -10.80
CA THR A 15 -13.73 2.39 -9.75
C THR A 15 -13.10 2.20 -8.38
N LEU A 16 -12.04 1.39 -8.26
CA LEU A 16 -11.34 1.19 -6.99
C LEU A 16 -10.75 2.50 -6.44
N PHE A 17 -10.20 3.36 -7.31
CA PHE A 17 -9.69 4.67 -6.91
C PHE A 17 -10.79 5.62 -6.42
N VAL A 18 -12.00 5.53 -6.97
CA VAL A 18 -13.13 6.39 -6.57
C VAL A 18 -13.77 5.94 -5.24
N ILE A 19 -13.89 4.64 -5.01
CA ILE A 19 -14.61 4.09 -3.85
C ILE A 19 -13.76 4.01 -2.57
N ALA A 20 -12.44 4.21 -2.66
CA ALA A 20 -11.54 4.20 -1.52
C ALA A 20 -11.02 5.63 -1.22
N PRO A 21 -11.90 6.60 -0.85
CA PRO A 21 -11.45 7.92 -0.46
C PRO A 21 -10.78 7.84 0.92
N GLY A 22 -9.46 7.90 0.94
CA GLY A 22 -8.71 7.98 2.18
C GLY A 22 -7.22 7.70 2.01
N GLY A 23 -6.44 8.17 2.99
CA GLY A 23 -5.01 7.90 3.09
C GLY A 23 -4.71 6.83 4.15
N PRO A 24 -3.51 6.22 4.12
CA PRO A 24 -3.09 5.20 5.09
C PRO A 24 -3.07 5.67 6.55
N PHE A 25 -3.16 6.99 6.76
CA PHE A 25 -3.15 7.64 8.09
C PHE A 25 -4.51 8.14 8.56
N ASN A 26 -5.60 7.80 7.86
CA ASN A 26 -6.96 8.08 8.30
C ASN A 26 -7.38 7.09 9.41
N GLN A 27 -6.76 7.20 10.58
CA GLN A 27 -7.07 6.37 11.75
C GLN A 27 -8.21 6.97 12.58
N GLU A 28 -8.97 6.12 13.29
CA GLU A 28 -10.07 6.52 14.18
C GLU A 28 -9.60 7.41 15.34
N ARG A 29 -8.35 7.26 15.80
CA ARG A 29 -7.69 8.25 16.67
C ARG A 29 -6.92 9.21 15.77
N GLY A 30 -7.46 10.41 15.58
CA GLY A 30 -6.87 11.41 14.70
C GLY A 30 -5.44 11.76 15.12
N LEU A 31 -4.50 11.66 14.18
CA LEU A 31 -3.18 12.28 14.31
C LEU A 31 -3.35 13.80 14.32
N SER A 32 -2.44 14.52 14.99
CA SER A 32 -2.42 15.98 14.84
C SER A 32 -2.16 16.34 13.36
N PRO A 33 -2.72 17.45 12.85
CA PRO A 33 -2.54 17.84 11.45
C PRO A 33 -1.06 17.94 11.03
N GLU A 34 -0.21 18.38 11.96
CA GLU A 34 1.24 18.52 11.78
C GLU A 34 1.95 17.17 11.66
N ILE A 35 1.62 16.21 12.52
CA ILE A 35 2.20 14.86 12.46
C ILE A 35 1.75 14.17 11.17
N ARG A 36 0.47 14.32 10.80
CA ARG A 36 -0.05 13.77 9.54
C ARG A 36 0.67 14.34 8.34
N ALA A 37 0.87 15.66 8.25
CA ALA A 37 1.57 16.28 7.13
C ALA A 37 3.03 15.81 7.01
N ASN A 38 3.72 15.63 8.14
CA ASN A 38 5.07 15.09 8.17
C ASN A 38 5.12 13.63 7.71
N LEU A 39 4.16 12.80 8.12
CA LEU A 39 4.05 11.42 7.65
C LEU A 39 3.69 11.35 6.16
N GLU A 40 2.73 12.15 5.71
CA GLU A 40 2.37 12.25 4.29
C GLU A 40 3.59 12.64 3.43
N ALA A 41 4.41 13.57 3.90
CA ALA A 41 5.67 13.93 3.23
C ALA A 41 6.69 12.78 3.25
N GLN A 42 6.89 12.13 4.40
CA GLN A 42 7.85 11.04 4.55
C GLN A 42 7.51 9.83 3.66
N PHE A 43 6.22 9.55 3.48
CA PHE A 43 5.72 8.45 2.67
C PHE A 43 5.48 8.82 1.20
N GLY A 44 5.81 10.05 0.78
CA GLY A 44 5.62 10.51 -0.61
C GLY A 44 4.15 10.65 -1.00
N LEU A 45 3.23 10.77 -0.04
CA LEU A 45 1.79 10.93 -0.30
C LEU A 45 1.43 12.32 -0.85
N ASN A 46 2.37 13.26 -0.80
CA ASN A 46 2.26 14.58 -1.41
C ASN A 46 2.53 14.57 -2.93
N ASP A 47 3.09 13.47 -3.46
CA ASP A 47 3.38 13.34 -4.88
C ASP A 47 2.08 13.15 -5.70
N PRO A 48 2.07 13.46 -7.00
CA PRO A 48 0.97 13.08 -7.88
C PRO A 48 0.68 11.57 -7.81
N LEU A 49 -0.60 11.17 -7.84
CA LEU A 49 -1.01 9.76 -7.69
C LEU A 49 -0.29 8.79 -8.64
N TRP A 50 -0.04 9.20 -9.89
CA TRP A 50 0.68 8.37 -10.85
C TRP A 50 2.13 8.12 -10.42
N LEU A 51 2.78 9.09 -9.78
CA LEU A 51 4.15 8.97 -9.30
C LEU A 51 4.21 8.07 -8.06
N GLN A 52 3.25 8.22 -7.13
CA GLN A 52 3.08 7.30 -6.01
C GLN A 52 2.94 5.85 -6.50
N PHE A 53 2.14 5.64 -7.54
CA PHE A 53 1.96 4.32 -8.14
C PHE A 53 3.24 3.78 -8.80
N VAL A 54 4.00 4.62 -9.51
CA VAL A 54 5.30 4.22 -10.10
C VAL A 54 6.31 3.85 -9.03
N HIS A 55 6.42 4.65 -7.95
CA HIS A 55 7.27 4.34 -6.81
C HIS A 55 6.88 3.00 -6.17
N TYR A 56 5.57 2.80 -5.93
CA TYR A 56 5.03 1.56 -5.38
C TYR A 56 5.38 0.35 -6.26
N LEU A 57 5.11 0.41 -7.56
CA LEU A 57 5.44 -0.68 -8.48
C LEU A 57 6.95 -0.95 -8.54
N GLY A 58 7.77 0.10 -8.55
CA GLY A 58 9.23 -0.03 -8.54
C GLY A 58 9.74 -0.75 -7.28
N ASN A 59 9.15 -0.47 -6.12
CA ASN A 59 9.48 -1.15 -4.87
C ASN A 59 8.98 -2.60 -4.87
N LEU A 60 7.75 -2.82 -5.32
CA LEU A 60 7.12 -4.13 -5.43
C LEU A 60 7.94 -5.10 -6.28
N LEU A 61 8.42 -4.66 -7.45
CA LEU A 61 9.26 -5.49 -8.33
C LEU A 61 10.61 -5.87 -7.70
N ARG A 62 11.06 -5.13 -6.69
CA ARG A 62 12.27 -5.44 -5.91
C ARG A 62 11.98 -6.26 -4.65
N GLY A 63 10.73 -6.66 -4.44
CA GLY A 63 10.29 -7.34 -3.21
C GLY A 63 10.27 -6.42 -1.98
N ASN A 64 10.33 -5.10 -2.18
CA ASN A 64 10.24 -4.13 -1.10
C ASN A 64 8.79 -3.65 -0.97
N PHE A 65 8.13 -4.06 0.11
CA PHE A 65 6.75 -3.66 0.40
C PHE A 65 6.66 -2.38 1.25
N GLY A 66 7.80 -1.76 1.58
CA GLY A 66 7.87 -0.56 2.39
C GLY A 66 7.78 -0.82 3.91
N PRO A 67 7.85 0.25 4.71
CA PRO A 67 7.75 0.17 6.17
C PRO A 67 6.30 -0.15 6.59
N SER A 68 6.15 -0.76 7.77
CA SER A 68 4.84 -1.02 8.35
C SER A 68 4.26 0.25 8.97
N TYR A 69 3.00 0.56 8.65
CA TYR A 69 2.28 1.70 9.24
C TYR A 69 1.94 1.50 10.72
N ASN A 70 1.83 0.24 11.16
CA ASN A 70 1.44 -0.10 12.54
C ASN A 70 2.65 -0.48 13.41
N MET A 71 3.76 -0.89 12.78
CA MET A 71 4.97 -1.35 13.46
C MET A 71 6.18 -0.58 12.88
N PRO A 72 6.46 0.64 13.37
CA PRO A 72 7.43 1.54 12.76
C PRO A 72 8.84 0.97 12.58
N ASP A 73 9.23 0.03 13.44
CA ASP A 73 10.56 -0.60 13.43
C ASP A 73 10.71 -1.72 12.39
N PHE A 74 9.62 -2.11 11.71
CA PHE A 74 9.63 -3.26 10.80
C PHE A 74 9.17 -2.89 9.39
N THR A 75 9.76 -3.57 8.41
CA THR A 75 9.23 -3.56 7.05
C THR A 75 8.17 -4.62 6.85
N VAL A 76 7.26 -4.38 5.91
CA VAL A 76 6.24 -5.37 5.54
C VAL A 76 6.91 -6.65 5.03
N THR A 77 7.99 -6.53 4.25
CA THR A 77 8.78 -7.66 3.77
C THR A 77 9.32 -8.53 4.92
N GLU A 78 9.85 -7.92 5.99
CA GLU A 78 10.33 -8.65 7.17
C GLU A 78 9.22 -9.38 7.93
N LEU A 79 8.07 -8.71 8.09
CA LEU A 79 6.91 -9.32 8.75
C LEU A 79 6.41 -10.53 7.96
N PHE A 80 6.35 -10.42 6.63
CA PHE A 80 6.04 -11.56 5.75
C PHE A 80 7.07 -12.68 5.87
N ALA A 81 8.37 -12.36 5.84
CA ALA A 81 9.43 -13.36 5.94
C ALA A 81 9.36 -14.14 7.28
N LYS A 82 8.98 -13.47 8.37
CA LYS A 82 8.79 -14.10 9.69
C LYS A 82 7.50 -14.92 9.78
N GLY A 83 6.39 -14.39 9.26
CA GLY A 83 5.06 -14.98 9.41
C GLY A 83 4.75 -16.11 8.41
N LEU A 84 5.20 -15.96 7.16
CA LEU A 84 4.84 -16.86 6.06
C LEU A 84 5.14 -18.34 6.35
N PRO A 85 6.32 -18.73 6.89
CA PRO A 85 6.61 -20.13 7.19
C PRO A 85 5.64 -20.74 8.21
N ILE A 86 5.25 -19.96 9.23
CA ILE A 86 4.31 -20.41 10.27
C ILE A 86 2.93 -20.60 9.67
N SER A 87 2.47 -19.65 8.86
CA SER A 87 1.18 -19.77 8.15
C SER A 87 1.14 -20.97 7.21
N VAL A 88 2.24 -21.26 6.51
CA VAL A 88 2.36 -22.44 5.63
C VAL A 88 2.31 -23.73 6.44
N GLN A 89 2.98 -23.80 7.59
CA GLN A 89 2.94 -24.98 8.47
C GLN A 89 1.56 -25.24 9.05
N LEU A 90 0.83 -24.20 9.45
CA LEU A 90 -0.51 -24.32 10.02
C LEU A 90 -1.59 -24.61 8.97
N GLY A 91 -1.37 -24.18 7.73
CA GLY A 91 -2.31 -24.37 6.62
C GLY A 91 -2.13 -25.67 5.83
N ALA A 92 -1.10 -26.46 6.13
CA ALA A 92 -0.84 -27.77 5.55
C ALA A 92 -1.50 -28.89 6.38
#